data_AF-A0A9Q7FC48-F1
#
_entry.id   AF-A0A9Q7FC48-F1
#
_cell.length_a   1.000
_cell.length_b   1.000
_cell.length_c   1.000
_cell.angle_alpha   90.00
_cell.angle_beta   90.00
_cell.angle_gamma   90.00
#
_symmetry.space_group_name_H-M   'P 1'
#
loop_
_entity.id
_entity.type
_entity.pdbx_description
1 polymer ?
#
loop_
_entity_poly.entity_id
_entity_poly.type
_entity_poly.pdbx_seq_one_letter_code
_entity_poly.pdbx_strand_id
1 'polypeptide(L)'
;MDAEILTVNFKSRAVRTVHYEFASNRLVVITAHGKTRVYGSIPFELVKAFAEHPTPGVFYEKYLRAALRPQLLSNLLVKFVLLRRIKRVETTSPADVNLTVYS
;
A
#
# COMPACT_ATOMS: atom_id res chain seq x y z
N MET A 1 8.26 8.24 -16.35
CA MET A 1 6.96 8.32 -15.68
C MET A 1 7.15 7.83 -14.26
N ASP A 2 7.02 8.74 -13.30
CA ASP A 2 7.07 8.38 -11.88
C ASP A 2 5.90 7.45 -11.55
N ALA A 3 6.12 6.46 -10.69
CA ALA A 3 5.05 5.55 -10.31
C ALA A 3 4.13 6.28 -9.34
N GLU A 4 2.87 6.42 -9.74
CA GLU A 4 1.82 6.88 -8.85
C GLU A 4 1.61 5.83 -7.74
N ILE A 5 1.70 6.27 -6.49
CA ILE A 5 1.54 5.41 -5.30
C ILE A 5 0.52 6.06 -4.37
N LEU A 6 -0.61 5.38 -4.14
CA LEU A 6 -1.54 5.74 -3.07
C LEU A 6 -1.03 5.18 -1.74
N THR A 7 -0.96 6.00 -0.70
CA THR A 7 -0.65 5.56 0.67
C THR A 7 -1.81 5.88 1.61
N VAL A 8 -2.27 4.88 2.36
CA VAL A 8 -3.35 5.07 3.35
C VAL A 8 -2.90 4.51 4.70
N ASN A 9 -3.02 5.34 5.74
CA ASN A 9 -2.74 4.95 7.13
C ASN A 9 -4.05 4.67 7.86
N PHE A 10 -4.08 3.58 8.62
CA PHE A 10 -5.27 3.13 9.35
C PHE A 10 -5.06 3.18 10.85
N LYS A 11 -6.12 3.55 11.58
CA LYS A 11 -6.25 3.32 13.02
C LYS A 11 -6.83 1.93 13.27
N SER A 12 -6.07 0.87 12.99
CA SER A 12 -6.53 -0.53 13.12
C SER A 12 -5.52 -1.41 13.84
N ARG A 13 -6.04 -2.39 14.60
CA ARG A 13 -5.23 -3.39 15.32
C ARG A 13 -4.61 -4.46 14.42
N ALA A 14 -5.10 -4.60 13.18
CA ALA A 14 -4.60 -5.61 12.24
C ALA A 14 -3.73 -5.00 11.13
N VAL A 15 -4.07 -3.81 10.66
CA VAL A 15 -3.40 -3.13 9.55
C VAL A 15 -3.02 -1.71 9.96
N ARG A 16 -1.77 -1.33 9.68
CA ARG A 16 -1.23 0.00 9.98
C ARG A 16 -1.27 0.89 8.75
N THR A 17 -0.76 0.39 7.63
CA THR A 17 -0.59 1.18 6.41
C THR A 17 -0.76 0.29 5.19
N VAL A 18 -1.23 0.87 4.10
CA VAL A 18 -1.20 0.26 2.77
C VAL A 18 -0.57 1.19 1.76
N HIS A 19 0.10 0.60 0.78
CA HIS A 19 0.61 1.29 -0.39
C HIS A 19 0.08 0.60 -1.63
N TYR A 20 -0.44 1.36 -2.59
CA TYR A 20 -0.91 0.82 -3.86
C TYR A 20 -0.18 1.49 -5.01
N GLU A 21 0.53 0.70 -5.82
CA GLU A 21 1.24 1.15 -7.01
C GLU A 21 0.36 0.93 -8.24
N PHE A 22 -0.13 2.02 -8.85
CA PHE A 22 -1.06 1.97 -9.97
C PHE A 22 -0.45 1.32 -11.23
N ALA A 23 0.83 1.61 -11.50
CA ALA A 23 1.52 1.08 -12.69
C ALA A 23 1.59 -0.45 -12.73
N SER A 24 1.57 -1.12 -11.57
CA SER A 24 1.71 -2.58 -11.47
C SER A 24 0.51 -3.25 -10.80
N ASN A 25 -0.56 -2.49 -10.52
CA ASN A 25 -1.72 -2.93 -9.75
C ASN A 25 -1.32 -3.71 -8.49
N ARG A 26 -0.33 -3.20 -7.76
CA ARG A 26 0.29 -3.90 -6.63
C ARG A 26 -0.09 -3.24 -5.32
N LEU A 27 -0.63 -4.05 -4.41
CA LEU A 27 -0.98 -3.64 -3.06
C LEU A 27 0.07 -4.18 -2.07
N VAL A 28 0.65 -3.30 -1.28
CA VAL A 28 1.50 -3.64 -0.14
C VAL A 28 0.72 -3.31 1.13
N VAL A 29 0.55 -4.28 2.00
CA VAL A 29 -0.11 -4.13 3.30
C VAL A 29 0.92 -4.29 4.41
N ILE A 30 1.04 -3.28 5.26
CA ILE A 30 1.84 -3.31 6.48
C ILE A 30 0.88 -3.53 7.66
N THR A 31 0.98 -4.70 8.28
CA THR A 31 0.19 -5.05 9.46
C THR A 31 0.59 -4.20 10.67
N ALA A 32 -0.28 -4.12 11.68
CA ALA A 32 0.02 -3.43 12.93
C ALA A 32 1.28 -3.96 13.64
N HIS A 33 1.58 -5.26 13.46
CA HIS A 33 2.77 -5.92 14.00
C HIS A 33 4.03 -5.77 13.12
N GLY A 34 4.00 -4.91 12.10
CA GLY A 34 5.15 -4.65 11.23
C GLY A 34 5.42 -5.71 10.16
N LYS A 35 4.58 -6.76 10.03
CA LYS A 35 4.67 -7.71 8.92
C LYS A 35 4.17 -7.04 7.64
N THR A 36 4.93 -7.19 6.56
CA THR A 36 4.56 -6.71 5.22
C THR A 36 4.02 -7.86 4.38
N ARG A 37 2.94 -7.62 3.65
CA ARG A 37 2.40 -8.54 2.64
C ARG A 37 2.26 -7.81 1.32
N VAL A 38 2.54 -8.51 0.23
CA VAL A 38 2.48 -7.96 -1.13
C VAL A 38 1.49 -8.79 -1.94
N TYR A 39 0.59 -8.10 -2.61
CA TYR A 39 -0.42 -8.68 -3.48
C TYR A 39 -0.28 -8.02 -4.85
N GLY A 40 -0.31 -8.82 -5.92
CA GLY A 40 -0.27 -8.33 -7.30
C GLY A 40 -1.63 -8.45 -7.97
N SER A 41 -1.83 -7.70 -9.07
CA SER A 41 -3.08 -7.70 -9.85
C SER A 41 -4.32 -7.33 -9.03
N ILE A 42 -4.17 -6.40 -8.09
CA ILE A 42 -5.26 -5.93 -7.25
C ILE A 42 -5.98 -4.77 -7.93
N PRO A 43 -7.29 -4.85 -8.16
CA PRO A 43 -8.05 -3.75 -8.74
C PRO A 43 -8.11 -2.57 -7.76
N PHE A 44 -8.01 -1.35 -8.29
CA PHE A 44 -7.99 -0.14 -7.49
C PHE A 44 -9.29 0.03 -6.69
N GLU A 45 -10.42 -0.37 -7.24
CA GLU A 45 -11.74 -0.34 -6.61
C GLU A 45 -11.77 -1.13 -5.31
N LEU A 46 -11.06 -2.26 -5.24
CA LEU A 46 -10.93 -3.05 -4.01
C LEU A 46 -10.09 -2.31 -2.96
N VAL A 47 -9.04 -1.61 -3.41
CA VAL A 47 -8.19 -0.79 -2.51
C VAL A 47 -8.96 0.41 -1.99
N LYS A 48 -9.75 1.05 -2.84
CA LYS A 48 -10.64 2.16 -2.44
C LYS A 48 -11.67 1.68 -1.42
N ALA A 49 -12.38 0.58 -1.69
CA ALA A 49 -13.33 -0.01 -0.75
C ALA A 49 -12.67 -0.40 0.58
N PHE A 50 -11.42 -0.89 0.54
CA PHE A 50 -10.64 -1.18 1.73
C PHE A 50 -10.29 0.10 2.53
N ALA A 51 -9.85 1.17 1.84
CA ALA A 51 -9.47 2.43 2.44
C ALA A 51 -10.65 3.14 3.14
N GLU A 52 -11.83 3.05 2.54
CA GLU A 52 -13.07 3.67 3.03
C GLU A 52 -13.82 2.80 4.05
N HIS A 53 -13.38 1.55 4.27
CA HIS A 53 -14.09 0.62 5.15
C HIS A 53 -14.01 1.06 6.63
N PRO A 54 -15.13 1.07 7.39
CA PRO A 54 -15.13 1.48 8.79
C PRO A 54 -14.32 0.54 9.70
N THR A 55 -14.17 -0.72 9.29
CA THR A 55 -13.38 -1.73 10.02
C THR A 55 -12.32 -2.36 9.12
N PRO A 56 -11.23 -1.64 8.81
CA PRO A 56 -10.24 -2.08 7.82
C PRO A 56 -9.53 -3.38 8.25
N GLY A 57 -9.36 -3.61 9.55
CA GLY A 57 -8.79 -4.88 10.03
C GLY A 57 -9.65 -6.11 9.66
N VAL A 58 -10.97 -6.01 9.78
CA VAL A 58 -11.88 -7.11 9.41
C VAL A 58 -11.91 -7.29 7.90
N PHE A 59 -11.92 -6.20 7.14
CA PHE A 59 -11.86 -6.24 5.68
C PHE A 59 -10.61 -6.99 5.21
N TYR A 60 -9.45 -6.62 5.77
CA TYR A 60 -8.19 -7.27 5.46
C TYR A 60 -8.22 -8.77 5.74
N GLU A 61 -8.69 -9.20 6.91
CA GLU A 61 -8.71 -10.61 7.27
C GLU A 61 -9.62 -11.43 6.36
N LYS A 62 -10.81 -10.92 6.03
CA LYS A 62 -11.80 -11.63 5.22
C LYS A 62 -11.49 -11.63 3.72
N TYR A 63 -11.11 -10.49 3.16
CA TYR A 63 -11.07 -10.30 1.70
C TYR A 63 -9.66 -10.25 1.12
N LEU A 64 -8.64 -9.91 1.93
CA LEU A 64 -7.27 -9.84 1.43
C LEU A 64 -6.45 -11.04 1.91
N ARG A 65 -6.44 -11.31 3.22
CA ARG A 65 -5.63 -12.37 3.81
C ARG A 65 -6.17 -13.76 3.48
N ALA A 66 -7.47 -13.97 3.61
CA ALA A 66 -8.07 -15.29 3.41
C ALA A 66 -8.33 -15.60 1.92
N ALA A 67 -8.80 -14.60 1.17
CA ALA A 67 -9.21 -14.81 -0.23
C ALA A 67 -8.05 -14.67 -1.23
N LEU A 68 -7.00 -13.91 -0.92
CA LEU A 68 -5.84 -13.76 -1.81
C LEU A 68 -4.65 -14.51 -1.26
N ARG A 69 -4.03 -15.36 -2.08
CA ARG A 69 -2.73 -15.93 -1.74
C ARG A 69 -1.69 -14.82 -1.85
N PRO A 70 -1.04 -14.38 -0.75
CA PRO A 70 0.03 -13.41 -0.85
C PRO A 70 1.10 -13.99 -1.77
N GLN A 71 1.52 -13.24 -2.78
CA GLN A 71 2.63 -13.69 -3.60
C GLN A 71 3.85 -13.69 -2.68
N LEU A 72 4.46 -14.87 -2.48
CA LEU A 72 5.73 -15.05 -1.77
C LEU A 72 6.87 -14.47 -2.62
N LEU A 73 6.76 -13.21 -3.03
CA LEU A 73 7.88 -12.49 -3.62
C LEU A 73 8.86 -12.25 -2.49
N SER A 74 10.08 -12.79 -2.62
CA SER A 74 11.11 -12.78 -1.58
C SER A 74 11.10 -11.45 -0.82
N ASN A 75 10.78 -11.52 0.48
CA ASN A 75 10.50 -10.36 1.34
C ASN A 75 11.65 -9.35 1.41
N LEU A 76 12.86 -9.71 0.97
CA LEU A 76 14.00 -8.81 0.91
C LEU A 76 13.91 -7.86 -0.28
N LEU A 77 13.81 -8.37 -1.51
CA LEU A 77 14.00 -7.54 -2.71
C LEU A 77 12.86 -6.54 -2.91
N VAL A 78 11.60 -6.95 -2.72
CA VAL A 78 10.45 -6.05 -2.90
C VAL A 78 10.44 -4.94 -1.85
N LYS A 79 10.79 -5.26 -0.59
CA LYS A 79 10.88 -4.29 0.49
C LYS A 79 11.99 -3.27 0.22
N PHE A 80 13.17 -3.71 -0.25
CA PHE A 80 14.25 -2.79 -0.62
C PHE A 80 13.93 -1.94 -1.83
N VAL A 81 13.26 -2.48 -2.87
CA VAL A 81 12.91 -1.70 -4.07
C VAL A 81 11.82 -0.68 -3.75
N LEU A 82 10.76 -1.05 -3.03
CA LEU A 82 9.72 -0.09 -2.63
C LEU A 82 10.27 0.95 -1.65
N LEU A 83 11.03 0.55 -0.63
CA LEU A 83 11.62 1.50 0.32
C LEU A 83 12.66 2.41 -0.35
N ARG A 84 13.45 1.92 -1.32
CA ARG A 84 14.33 2.79 -2.11
C ARG A 84 13.53 3.77 -2.97
N ARG A 85 12.41 3.34 -3.54
CA ARG A 85 11.55 4.22 -4.37
C ARG A 85 10.89 5.29 -3.51
N ILE A 86 10.36 4.91 -2.34
CA ILE A 86 9.78 5.84 -1.34
C ILE A 86 10.86 6.78 -0.80
N LYS A 87 12.03 6.26 -0.42
CA LYS A 87 13.15 7.08 0.07
C LYS A 87 13.64 8.07 -1.00
N ARG A 88 13.62 7.69 -2.28
CA ARG A 88 13.96 8.60 -3.39
C ARG A 88 12.96 9.75 -3.50
N VAL A 89 11.68 9.49 -3.23
CA VAL A 89 10.64 10.54 -3.12
C VAL A 89 10.89 11.40 -1.88
N GLU A 90 11.26 10.81 -0.74
CA GLU A 90 11.51 11.54 0.52
C GLU A 90 12.83 12.34 0.57
N THR A 91 13.85 12.01 -0.24
CA THR A 91 15.12 12.77 -0.29
C THR A 91 15.06 14.05 -1.12
N THR A 92 13.88 14.44 -1.58
CA THR A 92 13.61 15.79 -2.11
C THR A 92 12.66 16.46 -1.13
N SER A 93 13.21 17.10 -0.10
CA SER A 93 12.47 17.90 0.88
C SER A 93 13.36 19.10 1.21
N PRO A 94 12.87 20.35 1.36
CA PRO A 94 11.63 20.65 2.08
C PRO A 94 10.86 21.90 1.58
N ALA A 95 9.62 21.75 1.09
CA ALA A 95 8.57 22.77 1.16
C ALA A 95 7.32 22.25 0.44
N ASP A 96 6.16 22.42 1.07
CA ASP A 96 4.83 22.39 0.45
C ASP A 96 4.46 21.14 -0.37
N VAL A 97 3.93 20.13 0.33
CA VAL A 97 3.01 19.17 -0.31
C VAL A 97 1.68 19.89 -0.55
N ASN A 98 1.66 20.73 -1.57
CA ASN A 98 0.44 21.21 -2.20
C ASN A 98 -0.11 20.07 -3.06
N LEU A 99 -1.35 19.68 -2.81
CA LEU A 99 -2.13 18.75 -3.62
C LEU A 99 -2.47 19.44 -4.95
N THR A 100 -1.60 19.34 -5.95
CA THR A 100 -1.88 19.85 -7.30
C THR A 100 -2.40 18.73 -8.18
N VAL A 101 -3.72 18.75 -8.42
CA VAL A 101 -4.40 17.98 -9.46
C VAL A 101 -4.37 18.83 -10.73
N TYR A 102 -3.71 18.36 -11.79
CA TYR A 102 -3.85 18.99 -13.12
C TYR A 102 -5.00 18.31 -13.87
N SER A 103 -6.00 19.11 -14.23
CA SER A 103 -7.06 18.78 -15.21
C SER A 103 -6.53 18.87 -16.63
#